data_AF-A0A1G3X639-F1
#
_entry.id   AF-A0A1G3X639-F1
#
_cell.length_a   1.000
_cell.length_b   1.000
_cell.length_c   1.000
_cell.angle_alpha   90.00
_cell.angle_beta   90.00
_cell.angle_gamma   90.00
#
_symmetry.space_group_name_H-M   'P 1'
#
loop_
_entity.id
_entity.type
_entity.pdbx_description
1 polymer ?
#
loop_
_entity_poly.entity_id
_entity_poly.type
_entity_poly.pdbx_seq_one_letter_code
_entity_poly.pdbx_strand_id
1 'polypeptide(L)'
;MPKVLDTYQQWEADGVLDERIKSIQDMVARRIIQKDIAKAMNLSENTLIKLKRSHPRLNQAFINGDDELKYKLMDALFQRAVGMEYEEVQTIIEETSSGTKKRLVKTKKKALPDFNAIKYLLIIKFGREYNERKEEIDIMLKRIEKGEETWINEHSDEETLGVVNIRKQPKK
;
A
#
# COMPACT_ATOMS: atom_id res chain seq x y z
N MET A 1 14.43 -38.89 18.40
CA MET A 1 14.02 -37.74 19.25
C MET A 1 12.66 -37.27 18.75
N PRO A 2 11.68 -36.97 19.64
CA PRO A 2 10.40 -36.42 19.21
C PRO A 2 10.62 -35.05 18.55
N LYS A 3 9.96 -34.81 17.41
CA LYS A 3 10.04 -33.54 16.68
C LYS A 3 9.33 -32.47 17.51
N VAL A 4 10.06 -31.45 17.94
CA VAL A 4 9.48 -30.31 18.66
C VAL A 4 8.56 -29.56 17.68
N LEU A 5 7.28 -29.41 18.04
CA LEU A 5 6.31 -28.66 17.25
C LEU A 5 6.69 -27.17 17.26
N ASP A 6 6.67 -26.53 16.10
CA ASP A 6 6.83 -25.08 16.02
C ASP A 6 5.55 -24.35 16.49
N THR A 7 5.64 -23.04 16.71
CA THR A 7 4.50 -22.26 17.24
C THR A 7 3.27 -22.31 16.32
N TYR A 8 3.46 -22.40 15.01
CA TYR A 8 2.34 -22.50 14.07
C TYR A 8 1.61 -23.83 14.23
N GLN A 9 2.37 -24.92 14.35
CA GLN A 9 1.84 -26.26 14.61
C GLN A 9 1.20 -26.36 16.01
N GLN A 10 1.70 -25.61 17.00
CA GLN A 10 1.05 -25.49 18.31
C GLN A 10 -0.31 -24.81 18.18
N TRP A 11 -0.42 -23.70 17.45
CA TRP A 11 -1.72 -23.05 17.21
C TRP A 11 -2.71 -23.96 16.47
N GLU A 12 -2.22 -24.81 15.57
CA GLU A 12 -3.02 -25.81 14.87
C GLU A 12 -3.53 -26.90 15.84
N ALA A 13 -2.65 -27.44 16.68
CA ALA A 13 -3.00 -28.42 17.70
C ALA A 13 -3.99 -27.88 18.73
N ASP A 14 -3.86 -26.61 19.11
CA ASP A 14 -4.73 -25.90 20.05
C ASP A 14 -6.06 -25.46 19.41
N GLY A 15 -6.23 -25.59 18.09
CA GLY A 15 -7.44 -25.19 17.37
C GLY A 15 -7.64 -23.67 17.25
N VAL A 16 -6.64 -22.85 17.59
CA VAL A 16 -6.69 -21.37 17.56
C VAL A 16 -6.04 -20.76 16.33
N LEU A 17 -5.56 -21.59 15.41
CA LEU A 17 -4.79 -21.16 14.24
C LEU A 17 -5.52 -20.11 13.39
N ASP A 18 -6.79 -20.34 13.08
CA ASP A 18 -7.56 -19.46 12.20
C ASP A 18 -7.79 -18.08 12.84
N GLU A 19 -8.04 -18.05 14.15
CA GLU A 19 -8.19 -16.82 14.92
C GLU A 19 -6.88 -16.02 14.96
N ARG A 20 -5.75 -16.71 15.16
CA ARG A 20 -4.41 -16.07 15.17
C ARG A 20 -4.07 -15.51 13.80
N ILE A 21 -4.31 -16.27 12.73
CA ILE A 21 -4.10 -15.82 11.35
C ILE A 21 -4.94 -14.58 11.04
N LYS A 22 -6.22 -14.59 11.41
CA LYS A 22 -7.11 -13.45 11.21
C LYS A 22 -6.65 -12.22 11.99
N SER A 23 -6.25 -12.41 13.25
CA SER A 23 -5.72 -11.32 14.08
C SER A 23 -4.46 -10.70 13.47
N ILE A 24 -3.57 -11.52 12.91
CA ILE A 24 -2.37 -11.04 12.21
C ILE A 24 -2.75 -10.23 10.96
N GLN A 25 -3.66 -10.75 10.13
CA GLN A 25 -4.15 -10.04 8.95
C GLN A 25 -4.75 -8.67 9.32
N ASP A 26 -5.61 -8.62 10.35
CA ASP A 26 -6.24 -7.39 10.82
C ASP A 26 -5.21 -6.37 11.32
N MET A 27 -4.15 -6.82 11.98
CA MET A 27 -3.06 -5.94 12.43
C MET A 27 -2.25 -5.39 11.25
N VAL A 28 -1.97 -6.21 10.24
CA VAL A 28 -1.30 -5.77 9.01
C VAL A 28 -2.15 -4.74 8.27
N ALA A 29 -3.46 -4.98 8.15
CA ALA A 29 -4.41 -4.05 7.53
C ALA A 29 -4.50 -2.70 8.27
N ARG A 30 -4.04 -2.63 9.53
CA ARG A 30 -3.93 -1.40 10.34
C ARG A 30 -2.54 -0.77 10.29
N ARG A 31 -1.66 -1.23 9.39
CA ARG A 31 -0.28 -0.75 9.23
C ARG A 31 0.58 -0.96 10.48
N ILE A 32 0.31 -2.00 11.26
CA ILE A 32 1.16 -2.37 12.39
C ILE A 32 2.41 -3.07 11.86
N ILE A 33 3.59 -2.63 12.33
CA ILE A 33 4.86 -3.20 11.87
C ILE A 33 5.07 -4.63 12.40
N GLN A 34 5.79 -5.44 11.62
CA GLN A 34 5.99 -6.86 11.92
C GLN A 34 6.58 -7.12 13.32
N LYS A 35 7.49 -6.25 13.79
CA LYS A 35 8.06 -6.31 15.14
C LYS A 35 7.00 -6.25 16.24
N ASP A 36 6.00 -5.38 16.09
CA ASP A 36 4.95 -5.22 17.10
C ASP A 36 3.87 -6.29 16.97
N ILE A 37 3.61 -6.79 15.77
CA ILE A 37 2.80 -8.01 15.55
C ILE A 37 3.43 -9.21 16.26
N ALA A 38 4.75 -9.39 16.15
CA ALA A 38 5.46 -10.46 16.82
C ALA A 38 5.29 -10.37 18.35
N LYS A 39 5.46 -9.18 18.93
CA LYS A 39 5.22 -8.94 20.36
C LYS A 39 3.79 -9.25 20.77
N ALA A 40 2.80 -8.79 20.00
CA ALA A 40 1.38 -9.07 20.27
C ALA A 40 1.05 -10.57 20.24
N MET A 41 1.81 -11.35 19.47
CA MET A 41 1.70 -12.81 19.39
C MET A 41 2.61 -13.56 20.37
N ASN A 42 3.31 -12.85 21.27
CA ASN A 42 4.31 -13.41 22.20
C ASN A 42 5.44 -14.17 21.47
N LEU A 43 5.87 -13.66 20.32
CA LEU A 43 6.95 -14.20 19.50
C LEU A 43 8.10 -13.21 19.37
N SER A 44 9.30 -13.75 19.14
CA SER A 44 10.39 -12.94 18.60
C SER A 44 10.13 -12.62 17.12
N GLU A 45 10.60 -11.46 16.66
CA GLU A 45 10.50 -11.08 15.25
C GLU A 45 11.18 -12.10 14.32
N ASN A 46 12.35 -12.61 14.73
CA ASN A 46 13.07 -13.66 14.01
C ASN A 46 12.26 -14.96 13.89
N THR A 47 11.55 -15.34 14.95
CA THR A 47 10.66 -16.51 14.94
C THR A 47 9.53 -16.29 13.93
N LEU A 48 8.88 -15.12 13.96
CA LEU A 48 7.80 -14.81 13.02
C LEU A 48 8.27 -14.83 11.55
N ILE A 49 9.47 -14.31 11.27
CA ILE A 49 10.08 -14.39 9.92
C ILE A 49 10.28 -15.84 9.49
N LYS A 50 10.81 -16.70 10.37
CA LYS A 50 10.99 -18.13 10.08
C LYS A 50 9.66 -18.85 9.84
N LEU A 51 8.64 -18.54 10.65
CA LEU A 51 7.30 -19.12 10.48
C LEU A 51 6.68 -18.70 9.15
N LYS A 52 6.78 -17.42 8.74
CA LYS A 52 6.29 -16.97 7.43
C LYS A 52 6.95 -17.71 6.26
N ARG A 53 8.25 -17.99 6.36
CA ARG A 53 8.98 -18.76 5.32
C ARG A 53 8.55 -20.23 5.28
N SER A 54 8.26 -20.81 6.43
CA SER A 54 7.96 -22.24 6.55
C SER A 54 6.49 -22.57 6.30
N HIS A 55 5.60 -21.60 6.55
CA HIS A 55 4.14 -21.77 6.51
C HIS A 55 3.50 -20.76 5.54
N PRO A 56 3.25 -21.14 4.26
CA PRO A 56 2.72 -20.23 3.24
C PRO A 56 1.38 -19.59 3.63
N ARG A 57 0.52 -20.30 4.35
CA ARG A 57 -0.77 -19.79 4.83
C ARG A 57 -0.60 -18.60 5.77
N LEU A 58 0.42 -18.61 6.63
CA LEU A 58 0.73 -17.46 7.48
C LEU A 58 1.23 -16.28 6.64
N ASN A 59 2.10 -16.52 5.65
CA ASN A 59 2.56 -15.46 4.77
C ASN A 59 1.42 -14.83 3.95
N GLN A 60 0.47 -15.65 3.49
CA GLN A 60 -0.72 -15.18 2.77
C GLN A 60 -1.56 -14.23 3.62
N ALA A 61 -1.61 -14.42 4.94
CA ALA A 61 -2.31 -13.50 5.85
C ALA A 61 -1.71 -12.08 5.81
N PHE A 62 -0.39 -11.96 5.69
CA PHE A 62 0.27 -10.66 5.53
C PHE A 62 -0.08 -10.02 4.19
N ILE A 63 0.01 -10.79 3.10
CA ILE A 63 -0.33 -10.30 1.75
C ILE A 63 -1.78 -9.80 1.72
N ASN A 64 -2.71 -10.60 2.25
CA ASN A 64 -4.12 -10.23 2.30
C ASN A 64 -4.35 -8.96 3.14
N GLY A 65 -3.62 -8.79 4.25
CA GLY A 65 -3.71 -7.60 5.08
C GLY A 65 -3.21 -6.34 4.37
N ASP A 66 -2.11 -6.44 3.63
CA ASP A 66 -1.58 -5.35 2.80
C ASP A 66 -2.54 -5.00 1.66
N ASP A 67 -3.15 -6.00 1.03
CA ASP A 67 -4.18 -5.80 0.00
C ASP A 67 -5.42 -5.10 0.59
N GLU A 68 -5.88 -5.50 1.77
CA GLU A 68 -7.00 -4.86 2.45
C GLU A 68 -6.71 -3.38 2.77
N LEU A 69 -5.49 -3.09 3.28
CA LEU A 69 -5.03 -1.73 3.50
C LEU A 69 -5.02 -0.93 2.18
N LYS A 70 -4.49 -1.53 1.10
CA LYS A 70 -4.46 -0.93 -0.22
C LYS A 70 -5.86 -0.55 -0.71
N TYR A 71 -6.84 -1.46 -0.61
CA TYR A 71 -8.22 -1.17 -1.02
C TYR A 71 -8.84 -0.03 -0.19
N LYS A 72 -8.66 -0.04 1.14
CA LYS A 72 -9.14 1.04 2.01
C LYS A 72 -8.56 2.41 1.64
N LEU A 73 -7.26 2.45 1.32
CA LEU A 73 -6.60 3.68 0.87
C LEU A 73 -7.09 4.12 -0.50
N MET A 74 -7.31 3.18 -1.43
CA MET A 74 -7.88 3.48 -2.74
C MET A 74 -9.30 4.04 -2.65
N ASP A 75 -10.14 3.47 -1.77
CA ASP A 75 -11.51 3.96 -1.54
C ASP A 75 -11.51 5.37 -0.94
N ALA A 76 -10.67 5.61 0.07
CA ALA A 76 -10.51 6.93 0.67
C ALA A 76 -10.00 7.96 -0.35
N LEU A 77 -9.05 7.57 -1.20
CA LEU A 77 -8.52 8.40 -2.27
C LEU A 77 -9.60 8.72 -3.32
N PHE A 78 -10.43 7.75 -3.68
CA PHE A 78 -11.54 7.95 -4.61
C PHE A 78 -12.59 8.91 -4.05
N GLN A 79 -13.00 8.74 -2.79
CA GLN A 79 -13.91 9.66 -2.11
C GLN A 79 -13.35 11.10 -2.08
N ARG A 80 -12.05 11.23 -1.78
CA ARG A 80 -11.35 12.51 -1.83
C ARG A 80 -11.33 13.11 -3.24
N ALA A 81 -11.10 12.29 -4.26
CA ALA A 81 -11.06 12.71 -5.66
C ALA A 81 -12.42 13.22 -6.15
N VAL A 82 -13.50 12.49 -5.88
CA VAL A 82 -14.87 12.86 -6.34
C VAL A 82 -15.44 14.03 -5.52
N GLY A 83 -14.98 14.20 -4.28
CA GLY A 83 -15.57 15.11 -3.32
C GLY A 83 -16.74 14.46 -2.57
N MET A 84 -17.09 15.04 -1.43
CA MET A 84 -18.14 14.52 -0.53
C MET A 84 -19.05 15.65 -0.07
N GLU A 85 -20.34 15.38 0.03
CA GLU A 85 -21.28 16.28 0.68
C GLU A 85 -21.33 15.94 2.18
N TYR A 86 -21.18 16.95 3.04
CA TYR A 86 -21.28 16.78 4.49
C TYR A 86 -22.21 17.84 5.09
N GLU A 87 -23.01 17.42 6.05
CA GLU A 87 -23.88 18.31 6.81
C GLU A 87 -23.12 18.77 8.07
N GLU A 88 -22.86 20.06 8.17
CA GLU A 88 -22.35 20.65 9.41
C GLU A 88 -23.55 21.04 10.28
N VAL A 89 -23.67 20.40 11.44
CA VAL A 89 -24.73 20.69 12.41
C VAL A 89 -24.17 21.56 13.51
N GLN A 90 -24.64 22.81 13.58
CA GLN A 90 -24.30 23.72 14.66
C GLN A 90 -25.46 23.77 15.67
N THR A 91 -25.15 23.54 16.95
CA THR A 91 -26.13 23.67 18.04
C THR A 91 -25.86 24.99 18.75
N ILE A 92 -26.78 25.95 18.61
CA ILE A 92 -26.70 27.23 19.29
C ILE A 92 -27.62 27.15 20.51
N ILE A 93 -27.06 27.34 21.70
CA ILE A 93 -27.80 27.38 22.97
C ILE A 93 -27.92 28.85 23.36
N GLU A 94 -29.11 29.43 23.26
CA GLU A 94 -29.41 30.80 23.69
C GLU A 94 -30.05 30.74 25.08
N GLU A 95 -29.42 31.34 26.09
CA GLU A 95 -30.04 31.55 27.41
C GLU A 95 -30.94 32.79 27.35
N THR A 96 -32.25 32.60 27.52
CA THR A 96 -33.23 33.69 27.61
C THR A 96 -33.73 33.80 29.05
N SER A 97 -34.22 34.98 29.44
CA SER A 97 -34.77 35.26 30.77
C SER A 97 -35.92 34.35 31.23
N SER A 98 -36.51 33.55 30.33
CA SER A 98 -37.59 32.58 30.62
C SER A 98 -37.18 31.10 30.46
N GLY A 99 -35.89 30.81 30.26
CA GLY A 99 -35.35 29.46 30.13
C GLY A 99 -34.38 29.28 28.96
N THR A 100 -33.68 28.14 28.92
CA THR A 100 -32.70 27.79 27.87
C THR A 100 -33.41 27.38 26.59
N LYS A 101 -33.15 28.07 25.46
CA LYS A 101 -33.70 27.71 24.15
C LYS A 101 -32.59 27.15 23.26
N LYS A 102 -32.74 25.90 22.82
CA LYS A 102 -31.80 25.25 21.89
C LYS A 102 -32.27 25.47 20.45
N ARG A 103 -31.44 26.08 19.60
CA ARG A 103 -31.66 26.20 18.14
C ARG A 103 -30.66 25.31 17.41
N LEU A 104 -31.16 24.42 16.56
CA LEU A 104 -30.34 23.58 15.68
C LEU A 104 -30.24 24.23 14.30
N VAL A 105 -29.04 24.59 13.86
CA VAL A 105 -28.78 25.11 12.51
C VAL A 105 -28.04 24.03 11.73
N LYS A 106 -28.64 23.53 10.65
CA LYS A 106 -28.02 22.55 9.75
C LYS A 106 -27.59 23.26 8.47
N THR A 107 -26.29 23.22 8.16
CA THR A 107 -25.73 23.80 6.94
C THR A 107 -25.14 22.68 6.08
N LYS A 108 -25.63 22.51 4.86
CA LYS A 108 -25.06 21.54 3.90
C LYS A 108 -23.85 22.17 3.21
N LYS A 109 -22.69 21.52 3.31
CA LYS A 109 -21.46 21.92 2.62
C LYS A 109 -21.03 20.81 1.65
N LYS A 110 -20.41 21.20 0.55
CA LYS A 110 -19.83 20.28 -0.44
C LYS A 110 -18.32 20.44 -0.43
N ALA A 111 -17.60 19.35 -0.16
CA ALA A 111 -16.16 19.31 -0.37
C ALA A 111 -15.89 19.27 -1.88
N LEU A 112 -15.04 20.19 -2.35
CA LEU A 112 -14.65 20.24 -3.75
C LEU A 112 -13.83 18.99 -4.13
N PRO A 113 -13.94 18.53 -5.38
CA PRO A 113 -13.06 17.49 -5.92
C PRO A 113 -11.58 17.87 -5.79
N ASP A 114 -10.73 16.90 -5.46
CA ASP A 114 -9.29 17.10 -5.34
C ASP A 114 -8.59 16.80 -6.67
N PHE A 115 -8.08 17.84 -7.34
CA PHE A 115 -7.44 17.74 -8.65
C PHE A 115 -6.26 16.76 -8.67
N ASN A 116 -5.42 16.77 -7.63
CA ASN A 116 -4.25 15.90 -7.58
C ASN A 116 -4.65 14.43 -7.42
N ALA A 117 -5.67 14.16 -6.60
CA ALA A 117 -6.21 12.80 -6.45
C ALA A 117 -6.83 12.29 -7.76
N ILE A 118 -7.60 13.14 -8.46
CA ILE A 118 -8.16 12.81 -9.78
C ILE A 118 -7.04 12.49 -10.77
N LYS A 119 -6.05 13.38 -10.89
CA LYS A 119 -4.92 13.19 -11.81
C LYS A 119 -4.14 11.91 -11.52
N TYR A 120 -3.89 11.61 -10.24
CA TYR A 120 -3.23 10.36 -9.84
C TYR A 120 -4.03 9.12 -10.26
N LEU A 121 -5.34 9.12 -10.04
CA LEU A 121 -6.21 8.01 -10.46
C LEU A 121 -6.27 7.86 -11.99
N LEU A 122 -6.28 8.96 -12.74
CA LEU A 122 -6.23 8.94 -14.21
C LEU A 122 -4.92 8.30 -14.70
N ILE A 123 -3.78 8.67 -14.11
CA ILE A 123 -2.47 8.10 -14.47
C ILE A 123 -2.44 6.58 -14.18
N ILE A 124 -2.97 6.14 -13.04
CA ILE A 124 -3.01 4.71 -12.70
C ILE A 124 -3.91 3.93 -13.66
N LYS A 125 -5.09 4.47 -13.97
CA LYS A 125 -6.12 3.72 -14.71
C LYS A 125 -5.93 3.77 -16.23
N PHE A 126 -5.53 4.91 -16.75
CA PHE A 126 -5.45 5.18 -18.20
C PHE A 126 -4.02 5.42 -18.68
N GLY A 127 -3.05 5.52 -17.77
CA GLY A 127 -1.64 5.52 -18.08
C GLY A 127 -1.04 6.92 -18.22
N ARG A 128 0.18 6.95 -18.76
CA ARG A 128 1.08 8.10 -18.71
C ARG A 128 0.62 9.33 -19.51
N GLU A 129 -0.41 9.21 -20.34
CA GLU A 129 -0.93 10.33 -21.13
C GLU A 129 -1.52 11.46 -20.29
N TYR A 130 -1.95 11.16 -19.04
CA TYR A 130 -2.42 12.14 -18.06
C TYR A 130 -1.29 12.65 -17.13
N ASN A 131 -0.04 12.24 -17.37
CA ASN A 131 1.12 12.70 -16.61
C ASN A 131 1.65 14.01 -17.21
N GLU A 132 1.92 15.02 -16.38
CA GLU A 132 2.50 16.29 -16.82
C GLU A 132 3.86 16.12 -17.51
N ARG A 133 4.64 15.13 -17.09
CA ARG A 133 5.97 14.85 -17.66
C ARG A 133 5.94 13.84 -18.80
N LYS A 134 4.78 13.65 -19.45
CA LYS A 134 4.61 12.69 -20.56
C LYS A 134 5.68 12.89 -21.64
N GLU A 135 5.90 14.12 -22.08
CA GLU A 135 6.84 14.43 -23.16
C GLU A 135 8.28 14.05 -22.80
N GLU A 136 8.72 14.38 -21.59
CA GLU A 136 10.04 13.99 -21.07
C GLU A 136 10.19 12.47 -21.01
N ILE A 137 9.17 11.78 -20.49
CA ILE A 137 9.15 10.31 -20.40
C ILE A 137 9.20 9.68 -21.81
N ASP A 138 8.44 10.21 -22.76
CA ASP A 138 8.44 9.73 -24.14
C ASP A 138 9.79 9.98 -24.85
N ILE A 139 10.46 11.10 -24.55
CA ILE A 139 11.82 11.37 -25.04
C ILE A 139 12.82 10.38 -24.44
N MET A 140 12.77 10.14 -23.12
CA MET A 140 13.64 9.16 -22.45
C MET A 140 13.43 7.75 -23.01
N LEU A 141 12.18 7.31 -23.17
CA LEU A 141 11.86 6.01 -23.77
C LEU A 141 12.44 5.88 -25.17
N LYS A 142 12.33 6.92 -26.01
CA LYS A 142 12.94 6.94 -27.35
C LYS A 142 14.47 6.84 -27.32
N ARG A 143 15.13 7.41 -26.31
CA ARG A 143 16.59 7.30 -26.14
C ARG A 143 17.01 5.89 -25.73
N ILE A 144 16.27 5.30 -24.79
CA ILE A 144 16.46 3.90 -24.37
C ILE A 144 16.26 2.95 -25.56
N GLU A 145 15.20 3.14 -26.35
CA GLU A 145 14.93 2.33 -27.56
C GLU A 145 16.05 2.44 -28.62
N LYS A 146 16.68 3.61 -28.75
CA LYS A 146 17.82 3.82 -29.64
C LYS A 146 19.14 3.25 -29.09
N GLY A 147 19.16 2.75 -27.86
CA GLY A 147 20.36 2.24 -27.20
C GLY A 147 21.40 3.33 -26.89
N GLU A 148 20.97 4.60 -26.81
CA GLU A 148 21.85 5.74 -26.54
C GLU A 148 22.20 5.88 -25.04
N GLU A 149 21.49 5.17 -24.16
CA GLU A 149 21.72 5.20 -22.70
C GLU A 149 22.35 3.88 -22.21
N THR A 150 23.69 3.87 -22.12
CA THR A 150 24.41 2.93 -21.25
C THR A 150 24.36 3.44 -19.83
N TRP A 151 23.68 2.72 -18.94
CA TRP A 151 23.74 2.98 -17.49
C TRP A 151 25.16 2.70 -17.00
N ILE A 152 26.01 3.73 -16.94
CA ILE A 152 27.28 3.64 -16.21
C ILE A 152 26.92 3.77 -14.73
N ASN A 153 26.87 2.63 -14.06
CA ASN A 153 26.70 2.59 -12.62
C ASN A 153 28.06 2.96 -11.99
N GLU A 154 28.29 4.23 -11.65
CA GLU A 154 29.56 4.72 -11.06
C GLU A 154 29.91 4.07 -9.69
N HIS A 155 29.04 3.19 -9.18
CA HIS A 155 29.23 2.45 -7.93
C HIS A 155 29.04 0.93 -8.02
N SER A 156 29.14 0.31 -9.21
CA SER A 156 29.34 -1.14 -9.26
C SER A 156 30.82 -1.47 -9.38
N ASP A 157 31.44 -1.88 -8.28
CA ASP A 157 32.69 -2.65 -8.28
C ASP A 157 32.44 -4.06 -8.84
N GLU A 158 31.87 -4.15 -10.04
CA GLU A 158 31.77 -5.41 -10.79
C GLU A 158 32.59 -5.25 -12.07
N GLU A 159 33.70 -5.99 -12.12
CA GLU A 159 34.50 -6.19 -13.32
C GLU A 159 33.58 -6.53 -14.49
N THR A 160 33.50 -5.61 -15.45
CA THR A 160 32.73 -5.79 -16.66
C THR A 160 33.36 -6.92 -17.47
N LEU A 161 32.84 -8.14 -17.32
CA LEU A 161 33.06 -9.21 -18.29
C LEU A 161 32.45 -8.74 -19.62
N GLY A 162 33.33 -8.28 -20.51
CA GLY A 162 32.97 -7.68 -21.78
C GLY A 162 32.04 -8.57 -22.59
N VAL A 163 30.83 -8.07 -22.85
CA VAL A 163 29.94 -8.67 -23.85
C VAL A 163 30.46 -8.24 -25.22
N VAL A 164 31.21 -9.14 -25.87
CA VAL A 164 31.68 -8.97 -27.25
C VAL A 164 30.46 -8.96 -28.18
N ASN A 165 30.06 -7.78 -28.64
CA ASN A 165 29.08 -7.64 -29.70
C ASN A 165 29.72 -8.05 -31.04
N ILE A 166 29.43 -9.28 -31.48
CA ILE A 166 29.80 -9.78 -32.80
C ILE A 166 28.94 -9.05 -33.84
N ARG A 167 29.54 -8.08 -34.56
CA ARG A 167 28.94 -7.43 -35.72
C ARG A 167 28.67 -8.49 -36.80
N LYS A 168 27.39 -8.72 -37.14
CA LYS A 168 27.02 -9.49 -38.33
C LYS A 168 27.47 -8.72 -39.59
N GLN A 169 28.41 -9.30 -40.33
CA GLN A 169 28.86 -8.76 -41.62
C GLN A 169 27.71 -8.80 -42.65
N PRO A 170 27.57 -7.79 -43.52
CA PRO A 170 26.56 -7.80 -44.58
C PRO A 170 26.93 -8.82 -45.66
N LYS A 171 25.96 -9.65 -46.05
CA LYS A 171 26.11 -10.55 -47.19
C LYS A 171 26.15 -9.72 -48.48
N LYS A 172 27.23 -9.87 -49.25
CA LYS A 172 27.28 -9.51 -50.67
C LYS A 172 26.42 -10.47 -51.49
#